data_AF-A0A1S9CBH6-F1
#
_entry.id   AF-A0A1S9CBH6-F1
#
_cell.length_a   1.000
_cell.length_b   1.000
_cell.length_c   1.000
_cell.angle_alpha   90.00
_cell.angle_beta   90.00
_cell.angle_gamma   90.00
#
_symmetry.space_group_name_H-M   'P 1'
#
loop_
_entity.id
_entity.type
_entity.pdbx_description
1 polymer ?
#
loop_
_entity_poly.entity_id
_entity_poly.type
_entity_poly.pdbx_seq_one_letter_code
_entity_poly.pdbx_strand_id
1 'polypeptide(L)'
;MGIETIFMQFILVIFFVGIVNSLIGFFKLRKVLKDNQDNPNVTGIAIVNGKIEIIEKKEELRNDNIQVKAYCCNKLINKEDAYRLVKGGTEYYFCSWECEEKFRDSLT
;
A
#
# COMPACT_ATOMS: atom_id res chain seq x y z
N MET A 1 -49.80 9.47 -28.98
CA MET A 1 -48.37 9.28 -28.63
C MET A 1 -47.91 7.98 -29.26
N GLY A 2 -46.87 8.01 -30.08
CA GLY A 2 -46.35 6.80 -30.74
C GLY A 2 -45.53 5.95 -29.77
N ILE A 3 -45.46 4.64 -30.01
CA ILE A 3 -44.67 3.70 -29.19
C ILE A 3 -43.20 4.14 -29.08
N GLU A 4 -42.64 4.71 -30.15
CA GLU A 4 -41.28 5.25 -30.19
C GLU A 4 -41.06 6.37 -29.17
N THR A 5 -42.04 7.27 -29.02
CA THR A 5 -41.95 8.38 -28.04
C THR A 5 -41.97 7.88 -26.61
N ILE A 6 -42.75 6.83 -26.33
CA ILE A 6 -42.82 6.20 -25.01
C ILE A 6 -41.48 5.51 -24.70
N PHE A 7 -40.92 4.78 -25.66
CA PHE A 7 -39.62 4.12 -25.51
C PHE A 7 -38.48 5.10 -25.24
N MET A 8 -38.44 6.21 -25.98
CA MET A 8 -37.44 7.27 -25.76
C MET A 8 -37.59 7.90 -24.37
N GLN A 9 -38.81 8.14 -23.89
CA GLN A 9 -39.05 8.63 -22.53
C GLN A 9 -38.54 7.66 -21.45
N PHE A 10 -38.75 6.35 -21.62
CA PHE A 10 -38.22 5.34 -20.71
C PHE A 10 -36.68 5.35 -20.63
N ILE A 11 -36.01 5.43 -21.78
CA ILE A 11 -34.54 5.53 -21.83
C ILE A 11 -34.07 6.80 -21.11
N LEU A 12 -34.77 7.92 -21.33
CA LEU A 12 -34.45 9.21 -20.73
C LEU A 12 -34.55 9.16 -19.19
N VAL A 13 -35.56 8.48 -18.65
CA VAL A 13 -35.72 8.26 -17.20
C VAL A 13 -34.57 7.41 -16.63
N ILE A 14 -34.21 6.31 -17.29
CA ILE A 14 -33.08 5.45 -16.85
C ILE A 14 -31.77 6.24 -16.85
N PHE A 15 -31.55 7.05 -17.89
CA PHE A 15 -30.38 7.91 -18.00
C PHE A 15 -30.32 8.94 -16.87
N PHE A 16 -31.44 9.61 -16.56
CA PHE A 16 -31.52 10.55 -15.44
C PHE A 16 -31.24 9.87 -14.09
N VAL A 17 -31.80 8.68 -13.84
CA VAL A 17 -31.51 7.91 -12.62
C VAL A 17 -30.01 7.58 -12.54
N GLY A 18 -29.39 7.20 -13.66
CA GLY A 18 -27.95 6.96 -13.74
C GLY A 18 -27.12 8.21 -13.42
N ILE A 19 -27.49 9.37 -13.96
CA ILE A 19 -26.82 10.65 -13.67
C ILE A 19 -26.93 10.98 -12.18
N VAL A 20 -28.13 10.89 -11.59
CA VAL A 20 -28.34 11.22 -10.18
C VAL A 20 -27.48 10.32 -9.28
N ASN A 21 -27.44 9.02 -9.56
CA ASN A 21 -26.61 8.07 -8.81
C ASN A 21 -25.10 8.39 -8.95
N SER A 22 -24.67 8.75 -10.16
CA SER A 22 -23.28 9.15 -10.43
C SER A 22 -22.89 10.42 -9.66
N LEU A 23 -23.75 11.43 -9.66
CA LEU A 23 -23.53 12.68 -8.92
C LEU A 23 -23.42 12.41 -7.40
N ILE A 24 -24.31 11.60 -6.83
CA ILE A 24 -24.24 11.22 -5.40
C ILE A 24 -22.90 10.53 -5.09
N GLY A 25 -22.45 9.61 -5.95
CA GLY A 25 -21.16 8.94 -5.83
C GLY A 25 -19.99 9.94 -5.85
N PHE A 26 -20.02 10.89 -6.78
CA PHE A 26 -19.00 11.94 -6.92
C PHE A 26 -18.93 12.84 -5.67
N PHE A 27 -20.07 13.27 -5.12
CA PHE A 27 -20.09 14.07 -3.89
C PHE A 27 -19.56 13.30 -2.69
N LYS A 28 -19.90 12.00 -2.55
CA LYS A 28 -19.34 11.14 -1.48
C LYS A 28 -17.82 11.01 -1.61
N LEU A 29 -17.30 10.78 -2.81
CA LEU A 29 -15.86 10.70 -3.06
C LEU A 29 -15.14 12.00 -2.69
N ARG A 30 -15.69 13.14 -3.11
CA ARG A 30 -15.12 14.45 -2.77
C ARG A 30 -15.13 14.72 -1.26
N LYS A 31 -16.16 14.27 -0.55
CA LYS A 31 -16.22 14.38 0.91
C LYS A 31 -15.14 13.53 1.58
N VAL A 32 -15.01 12.26 1.21
CA VAL A 32 -13.98 11.36 1.76
C VAL A 32 -12.57 11.90 1.53
N LEU A 33 -12.30 12.44 0.33
CA LEU A 33 -11.02 13.09 0.02
C LEU A 33 -10.74 14.28 0.94
N LYS A 34 -11.74 15.14 1.19
CA LYS A 34 -11.59 16.31 2.05
C LYS A 34 -11.41 15.94 3.52
N ASP A 35 -12.18 14.97 4.01
CA ASP A 35 -12.14 14.53 5.41
C ASP A 35 -10.80 13.85 5.77
N ASN A 36 -10.05 13.37 4.77
CA ASN A 36 -8.77 12.67 4.95
C ASN A 36 -7.56 13.44 4.39
N GLN A 37 -7.74 14.69 3.97
CA GLN A 37 -6.68 15.49 3.35
C GLN A 37 -5.52 15.81 4.31
N ASP A 38 -5.83 15.96 5.60
CA ASP A 38 -4.86 16.33 6.64
C ASP A 38 -4.33 15.11 7.43
N ASN A 39 -4.68 13.88 7.04
CA ASN A 39 -4.26 12.67 7.73
C ASN A 39 -2.97 12.10 7.09
N PRO A 40 -1.79 12.24 7.74
CA PRO A 40 -0.51 11.77 7.19
C PRO A 40 -0.42 10.24 7.07
N ASN A 41 -1.33 9.49 7.69
CA ASN A 41 -1.37 8.04 7.61
C ASN A 41 -2.16 7.52 6.40
N VAL A 42 -2.83 8.37 5.63
CA VAL A 42 -3.58 7.93 4.45
C VAL A 42 -2.66 7.86 3.24
N THR A 43 -2.45 6.64 2.72
CA THR A 43 -1.58 6.39 1.54
C THR A 43 -2.37 6.40 0.23
N GLY A 44 -3.68 6.20 0.30
CA GLY A 44 -4.53 6.19 -0.89
C GLY A 44 -5.98 5.84 -0.58
N ILE A 45 -6.78 5.81 -1.64
CA ILE A 45 -8.20 5.46 -1.58
C ILE A 45 -8.43 4.28 -2.53
N ALA A 46 -9.08 3.23 -2.04
CA ALA A 46 -9.50 2.10 -2.85
C ALA A 46 -11.03 1.98 -2.87
N ILE A 47 -11.56 1.41 -3.95
CA ILE A 47 -12.98 1.07 -4.05
C ILE A 47 -13.08 -0.45 -3.96
N VAL A 48 -13.52 -0.96 -2.81
CA VAL A 48 -13.70 -2.40 -2.56
C VAL A 48 -15.19 -2.67 -2.44
N ASN A 49 -15.73 -3.53 -3.30
CA ASN A 49 -17.16 -3.89 -3.31
C ASN A 49 -18.12 -2.68 -3.36
N GLY A 50 -17.74 -1.62 -4.09
CA GLY A 50 -18.56 -0.41 -4.23
C GLY A 50 -18.55 0.52 -3.01
N LYS A 51 -17.74 0.24 -1.98
CA LYS A 51 -17.47 1.15 -0.87
C LYS A 51 -16.11 1.81 -1.05
N ILE A 52 -16.05 3.08 -0.68
CA ILE A 52 -14.81 3.86 -0.66
C ILE A 52 -14.12 3.53 0.66
N GLU A 53 -12.97 2.87 0.59
CA GLU A 53 -12.14 2.52 1.74
C GLU A 53 -10.82 3.29 1.68
N ILE A 54 -10.39 3.76 2.85
CA ILE A 54 -9.16 4.53 3.00
C ILE A 54 -8.04 3.53 3.27
N ILE A 55 -7.00 3.54 2.44
CA ILE A 55 -5.79 2.77 2.69
C ILE A 55 -4.94 3.58 3.66
N GLU A 56 -4.98 3.20 4.92
CA GLU A 56 -4.04 3.68 5.91
C GLU A 56 -2.72 2.92 5.75
N LYS A 57 -1.60 3.65 5.82
CA LYS A 57 -0.27 3.07 5.96
C LYS A 57 -0.27 2.40 7.32
N LYS A 58 -0.55 1.10 7.36
CA LYS A 58 -0.15 0.28 8.51
C LYS A 58 1.34 0.52 8.66
N GLU A 59 1.74 1.21 9.72
CA GLU A 59 3.06 1.01 10.27
C GLU A 59 3.13 -0.50 10.52
N GLU A 60 3.79 -1.22 9.61
CA GLU A 60 4.26 -2.55 9.94
C GLU A 60 5.00 -2.36 11.25
N LEU A 61 4.50 -3.05 12.29
CA LEU A 61 5.01 -3.00 13.63
C LEU A 61 6.48 -3.43 13.52
N ARG A 62 7.39 -2.47 13.32
CA ARG A 62 8.82 -2.74 13.19
C ARG A 62 9.17 -3.48 14.44
N ASN A 63 9.61 -4.72 14.27
CA ASN A 63 9.92 -5.54 15.42
C ASN A 63 11.36 -5.18 15.79
N ASP A 64 11.51 -3.96 16.31
CA ASP A 64 12.78 -3.31 16.69
C ASP A 64 13.58 -4.14 17.72
N ASN A 65 13.00 -5.23 18.23
CA ASN A 65 13.61 -6.14 19.19
C ASN A 65 14.31 -7.35 18.58
N ILE A 66 14.20 -7.60 17.26
CA ILE A 66 14.90 -8.73 16.64
C ILE A 66 16.35 -8.33 16.36
N GLN A 67 17.24 -8.69 17.27
CA GLN A 67 18.67 -8.49 17.12
C GLN A 67 19.36 -9.72 16.51
N VAL A 68 20.26 -9.48 15.56
CA VAL A 68 21.11 -10.49 14.93
C VAL A 68 22.57 -10.17 15.21
N LYS A 69 23.41 -11.21 15.26
CA LYS A 69 24.84 -11.05 15.46
C LYS A 69 25.53 -10.77 14.13
N ALA A 70 26.21 -9.63 14.04
CA ALA A 70 26.95 -9.25 12.85
C ALA A 70 28.21 -10.12 12.68
N TYR A 71 28.41 -10.69 11.50
CA TYR A 71 29.52 -11.60 11.19
C TYR A 71 30.90 -10.94 11.36
N CYS A 72 31.02 -9.67 10.97
CA CYS A 72 32.23 -8.84 11.05
C CYS A 72 32.77 -8.65 12.47
N CYS A 73 31.92 -8.16 13.36
CA CYS A 73 32.33 -7.56 14.63
C CYS A 73 31.67 -8.23 15.83
N ASN A 74 30.89 -9.29 15.61
CA ASN A 74 30.13 -10.00 16.64
C ASN A 74 29.14 -9.12 17.43
N LYS A 75 28.87 -7.90 16.97
CA LYS A 75 27.94 -6.96 17.61
C LYS A 75 26.50 -7.38 17.32
N LEU A 76 25.63 -7.23 18.32
CA LEU A 76 24.19 -7.34 18.14
C LEU A 76 23.68 -6.07 17.45
N ILE A 77 23.02 -6.26 16.31
CA ILE A 77 22.44 -5.20 15.50
C ILE A 77 20.98 -5.55 15.19
N ASN A 78 20.14 -4.55 14.96
CA ASN A 78 18.76 -4.80 14.54
C ASN A 78 18.77 -5.50 13.19
N LYS A 79 17.96 -6.56 13.07
CA LYS A 79 17.86 -7.36 11.84
C LYS A 79 17.42 -6.53 10.64
N GLU A 80 16.59 -5.51 10.86
CA GLU A 80 16.09 -4.62 9.81
C GLU A 80 17.17 -3.65 9.29
N ASP A 81 18.11 -3.24 10.15
CA ASP A 81 19.23 -2.35 9.80
C ASP A 81 20.47 -3.13 9.29
N ALA A 82 20.43 -4.46 9.36
CA ALA A 82 21.55 -5.33 9.00
C ALA A 82 21.59 -5.59 7.50
N TYR A 83 22.79 -5.49 6.92
CA TYR A 83 23.05 -6.01 5.57
C TYR A 83 22.96 -7.53 5.60
N ARG A 84 22.34 -8.15 4.58
CA ARG A 84 22.07 -9.59 4.55
C ARG A 84 22.59 -10.23 3.27
N LEU A 85 23.27 -11.36 3.43
CA LEU A 85 23.69 -12.23 2.32
C LEU A 85 23.22 -13.66 2.58
N VAL A 86 22.61 -14.29 1.58
CA VAL A 86 22.22 -15.71 1.64
C VAL A 86 23.21 -16.52 0.81
N LYS A 87 23.93 -17.45 1.43
CA LYS A 87 24.84 -18.38 0.73
C LYS A 87 24.67 -19.79 1.28
N GLY A 88 24.49 -20.76 0.38
CA GLY A 88 24.34 -22.18 0.76
C GLY A 88 23.15 -22.45 1.69
N GLY A 89 22.08 -21.65 1.59
CA GLY A 89 20.91 -21.74 2.48
C GLY A 89 21.11 -21.15 3.88
N THR A 90 22.30 -20.60 4.19
CA THR A 90 22.57 -19.90 5.45
C THR A 90 22.48 -18.40 5.22
N GLU A 91 21.80 -17.70 6.13
CA GLU A 91 21.72 -16.24 6.14
C GLU A 91 22.81 -15.65 7.03
N TYR A 92 23.60 -14.74 6.46
CA TYR A 92 24.64 -14.00 7.15
C TYR A 92 24.22 -12.53 7.24
N TYR A 93 24.50 -11.92 8.40
CA TYR A 93 24.13 -10.54 8.71
C TYR A 93 25.39 -9.70 8.96
N PHE A 94 25.42 -8.47 8.46
CA PHE A 94 26.59 -7.60 8.50
C PHE A 94 26.25 -6.20 9.01
N CYS A 95 27.22 -5.64 9.73
CA CYS A 95 27.16 -4.33 10.35
C CYS A 95 27.29 -3.17 9.35
N SER A 96 27.90 -3.42 8.19
CA SER A 96 28.10 -2.45 7.12
C SER A 96 28.25 -3.18 5.78
N TRP A 97 28.06 -2.43 4.69
CA TRP A 97 28.27 -2.94 3.33
C TRP A 97 29.70 -3.44 3.11
N GLU A 98 30.70 -2.73 3.64
CA GLU A 98 32.12 -3.14 3.56
C GLU A 98 32.38 -4.53 4.19
N CYS A 99 31.63 -4.87 5.25
CA CYS A 99 31.76 -6.16 5.91
C CYS A 99 31.13 -7.30 5.11
N GLU A 100 30.04 -7.00 4.40
CA GLU A 100 29.42 -7.92 3.46
C GLU A 100 30.35 -8.18 2.26
N GLU A 101 30.95 -7.11 1.71
CA GLU A 101 31.86 -7.19 0.56
C GLU A 101 33.11 -8.01 0.88
N LYS A 102 33.78 -7.72 2.02
CA LYS A 102 34.91 -8.54 2.49
C LYS A 102 34.56 -10.02 2.65
N PHE A 103 33.36 -10.31 3.14
CA PHE A 103 32.90 -11.69 3.26
C PHE A 103 32.66 -12.32 1.88
N ARG A 104 32.07 -11.58 0.94
CA ARG A 104 31.86 -12.00 -0.44
C ARG A 104 33.18 -12.28 -1.17
N ASP A 105 34.21 -11.48 -0.93
CA ASP A 105 35.55 -11.67 -1.49
C ASP A 105 36.24 -12.89 -0.88
N SER A 106 36.07 -13.13 0.43
CA SER A 106 36.62 -14.32 1.12
C SER A 106 36.02 -15.66 0.65
N LEU A 107 34.96 -15.57 -0.14
CA LEU A 107 34.10 -16.64 -0.58
C LEU A 107 34.33 -17.03 -2.05
N THR A 108 35.28 -16.36 -2.71
CA THR A 108 35.74 -16.58 -4.09
C THR A 108 37.05 -17.33 -4.07
#